data_AF-A0A1Y6KC49-F1
#
_entry.id   AF-A0A1Y6KC49-F1
#
_cell.length_a   1.000
_cell.length_b   1.000
_cell.length_c   1.000
_cell.angle_alpha   90.00
_cell.angle_beta   90.00
_cell.angle_gamma   90.00
#
_symmetry.space_group_name_H-M   'P 1'
#
loop_
_entity.id
_entity.type
_entity.pdbx_description
1 polymer ?
#
loop_
_entity_poly.entity_id
_entity_poly.type
_entity_poly.pdbx_seq_one_letter_code
_entity_poly.pdbx_strand_id
1 'polypeptide(L)' 'MAPLRGWGPRGQRLDASVPFGHWKTMTFIAALRHDRITAPWVIDGPIS' A
#
# COMPACT_ATOMS: atom_id res chain seq x y z
N MET A 1 8.55 6.73 -2.04
CA MET A 1 8.32 5.75 -0.94
C MET A 1 9.01 6.28 0.30
N ALA A 2 8.29 6.41 1.42
CA ALA A 2 8.88 6.80 2.71
C ALA A 2 9.80 5.68 3.21
N PRO A 3 10.93 5.98 3.86
CA PRO A 3 11.60 4.99 4.67
C PRO A 3 10.68 4.56 5.83
N LEU A 4 10.43 3.26 5.98
CA LEU A 4 9.58 2.70 7.05
C LEU A 4 10.15 2.92 8.47
N ARG A 5 11.42 3.31 8.53
CA ARG A 5 12.19 3.49 9.76
C ARG A 5 13.18 4.63 9.57
N GLY A 6 13.46 5.36 10.64
CA GLY A 6 14.54 6.33 10.70
C GLY A 6 15.05 6.48 12.13
N TRP A 7 16.12 7.24 12.29
CA TRP A 7 16.79 7.44 13.58
C TRP A 7 16.48 8.85 14.10
N GLY A 8 16.13 8.96 15.37
CA GLY A 8 15.85 10.23 16.03
C GLY A 8 15.88 10.10 17.56
N PRO A 9 15.82 11.22 18.29
CA PRO A 9 15.81 11.21 19.75
C PRO A 9 14.66 10.36 20.30
N ARG A 10 14.94 9.57 21.35
CA ARG A 10 13.90 8.77 22.02
C ARG A 10 12.81 9.69 22.59
N GLY A 11 11.55 9.32 22.36
CA GLY A 11 10.38 10.07 22.84
C GLY A 11 9.96 11.25 21.96
N GLN A 12 10.65 11.52 20.84
CA GLN A 12 10.29 12.57 19.89
C GLN A 12 9.78 11.96 18.58
N ARG A 13 8.86 12.67 17.91
CA ARG A 13 8.44 12.29 16.55
C ARG A 13 9.62 12.53 15.61
N LEU A 14 9.83 11.59 14.69
CA LEU A 14 10.78 11.77 13.60
C LEU A 14 10.12 12.58 12.49
N ASP A 15 10.48 13.86 12.40
CA ASP A 15 10.04 14.71 11.29
C ASP A 15 10.82 14.33 10.03
N ALA A 16 10.12 13.76 9.05
CA ALA A 16 10.70 13.35 7.78
C ALA A 16 9.82 13.83 6.63
N SER A 17 10.46 14.48 5.65
CA SER A 17 9.81 14.77 4.37
C SER A 17 9.77 13.49 3.54
N VAL A 18 8.57 13.03 3.23
CA VAL A 18 8.35 11.89 2.37
C VAL A 18 7.80 12.41 1.05
N PRO A 19 8.41 12.08 -0.11
CA PRO A 19 7.74 12.32 -1.36
C PRO A 19 6.48 11.45 -1.38
N PHE A 20 5.31 12.09 -1.29
CA PHE A 20 4.04 11.48 -1.67
C PHE A 20 4.25 11.02 -3.11
N GLY A 21 4.40 9.71 -3.31
CA GLY A 21 4.63 9.16 -4.65
C GLY A 21 3.47 9.50 -5.58
N HIS A 22 3.65 9.29 -6.88
CA HIS A 22 2.53 9.29 -7.81
C HIS A 22 1.46 8.32 -7.27
N TRP A 23 0.26 8.83 -6.99
CA TRP A 23 -0.86 8.00 -6.56
C TRP A 23 -1.13 6.96 -7.66
N LYS A 24 -0.77 5.71 -7.39
CA LYS A 24 -1.04 4.59 -8.29
C LYS A 24 -2.25 3.84 -7.76
N THR A 25 -3.34 3.89 -8.51
CA THR A 25 -4.51 3.03 -8.27
C THR A 25 -4.15 1.60 -8.65
N MET A 26 -4.54 0.63 -7.83
CA MET A 26 -4.47 -0.79 -8.16
C MET A 26 -5.87 -1.38 -8.00
N THR A 27 -6.29 -2.22 -8.94
CA THR A 27 -7.55 -2.95 -8.85
C THR A 27 -7.27 -4.38 -8.42
N PHE A 28 -7.89 -4.80 -7.33
CA PHE A 28 -7.83 -6.19 -6.85
C PHE A 28 -9.14 -6.90 -7.21
N ILE A 29 -9.05 -8.00 -7.95
CA ILE A 29 -10.17 -8.89 -8.25
C ILE A 29 -9.90 -10.23 -7.60
N ALA A 30 -10.91 -10.79 -6.95
CA ALA A 30 -10.86 -12.18 -6.51
C ALA A 30 -12.26 -12.80 -6.46
N ALA A 31 -12.33 -14.12 -6.59
CA ALA A 31 -13.55 -14.88 -6.39
C ALA A 31 -13.71 -15.21 -4.89
N LEU A 32 -14.80 -14.74 -4.29
CA LEU A 32 -15.14 -15.00 -2.89
C LEU A 32 -16.02 -16.25 -2.76
N ARG A 33 -15.63 -17.17 -1.88
CA ARG A 33 -16.41 -18.34 -1.45
C ARG A 33 -16.67 -18.25 0.06
N HIS A 34 -17.61 -19.05 0.56
CA HIS A 34 -18.00 -19.02 1.98
C HIS A 34 -16.84 -19.32 2.97
N ASP A 35 -15.83 -20.07 2.51
CA ASP A 35 -14.70 -20.55 3.31
C ASP A 35 -13.36 -19.91 2.92
N ARG A 36 -13.28 -19.23 1.75
CA ARG A 36 -12.01 -18.76 1.21
C ARG A 36 -12.13 -17.70 0.11
N ILE A 37 -11.00 -17.06 -0.18
CA ILE A 37 -10.76 -16.32 -1.42
C ILE A 37 -10.06 -17.25 -2.42
N THR A 38 -10.47 -17.21 -3.69
CA THR A 38 -9.86 -17.96 -4.81
C THR A 38 -9.62 -17.04 -6.00
N ALA A 39 -8.75 -17.46 -6.93
CA ALA A 39 -8.41 -16.73 -8.15
C ALA A 39 -8.04 -15.24 -7.91
N PRO A 40 -7.07 -14.94 -7.03
CA PRO A 40 -6.66 -13.56 -6.79
C PRO A 40 -5.92 -12.99 -8.00
N TRP A 41 -6.26 -11.76 -8.38
CA TRP A 41 -5.59 -11.03 -9.44
C TRP A 41 -5.44 -9.55 -9.09
N VAL A 42 -4.24 -9.01 -9.32
CA VAL A 42 -3.91 -7.61 -9.09
C VAL A 42 -3.63 -6.97 -10.45
N ILE A 43 -4.32 -5.87 -10.73
CA ILE A 43 -4.16 -5.08 -11.95
C ILE A 43 -3.67 -3.70 -11.56
N ASP A 44 -2.68 -3.23 -12.30
CA ASP A 44 -2.23 -1.84 -12.21
C ASP A 44 -3.25 -0.92 -12.89
N GLY A 45 -3.86 -0.02 -12.12
CA GLY A 45 -4.84 0.94 -12.60
C GLY A 45 -6.31 0.48 -12.55
N PRO A 46 -7.25 1.37 -12.91
CA PRO A 46 -8.67 1.05 -13.01
C PRO A 46 -8.94 0.06 -14.14
N ILE A 47 -10.00 -0.75 -13.99
CA ILE A 47 -10.57 -1.53 -15.09
C ILE A 47 -11.62 -0.65 -15.78
N SER A 48 -11.49 -0.48 -17.10
CA SER A 48 -12.44 0.21 -17.98
C SER A 48 -13.34 -0.78 -18.70
#